data_AF-A0A662F840-F1
#
_entry.id   AF-A0A662F840-F1
#
_cell.length_a   1.000
_cell.length_b   1.000
_cell.length_c   1.000
_cell.angle_alpha   90.00
_cell.angle_beta   90.00
_cell.angle_gamma   90.00
#
_symmetry.space_group_name_H-M   'P 1'
#
loop_
_entity.id
_entity.type
_entity.pdbx_description
1 polymer ?
#
loop_
_entity_poly.entity_id
_entity_poly.type
_entity_poly.pdbx_seq_one_letter_code
_entity_poly.pdbx_strand_id
1 'polypeptide(L)'
;MFIRKKKIKGKEYAYLVENKYVDGKVKQKVRKYLGRVFKFDRSGDFPVTTVFDKGRIDTIKDLLKKELILRGFKVKGDVLERENVVVDLKKPEVLFKGRKACIELNEGFLCGYTLRKLYRLWNGDGFAVANALLSAGIKLSKDDFVKFFERYYGGEADEHEQAD
;
A
#
# COMPACT_ATOMS: atom_id res chain seq x y z
N MET A 1 -4.85 -2.73 -13.23
CA MET A 1 -3.38 -2.95 -13.13
C MET A 1 -3.09 -3.59 -11.79
N PHE A 2 -2.08 -4.46 -11.70
CA PHE A 2 -1.72 -5.13 -10.45
C PHE A 2 -0.20 -5.33 -10.35
N ILE A 3 0.28 -5.65 -9.15
CA ILE A 3 1.70 -5.93 -8.92
C ILE A 3 1.94 -7.43 -9.09
N ARG A 4 2.86 -7.78 -9.98
CA ARG A 4 3.31 -9.16 -10.21
C ARG A 4 4.73 -9.31 -9.71
N LYS A 5 4.97 -10.38 -8.96
CA LYS A 5 6.30 -10.80 -8.53
C LYS A 5 6.92 -11.76 -9.55
N LYS A 6 8.22 -11.63 -9.79
CA LYS A 6 9.02 -12.51 -10.66
C LYS A 6 10.33 -12.88 -9.97
N LYS A 7 10.70 -14.17 -10.04
CA LYS A 7 11.98 -14.68 -9.55
C LYS A 7 13.00 -14.68 -10.69
N ILE A 8 14.16 -14.07 -10.48
CA ILE A 8 15.27 -13.98 -11.45
C ILE A 8 16.57 -14.25 -10.69
N LYS A 9 17.32 -15.29 -11.07
CA LYS A 9 18.59 -15.68 -10.41
C LYS A 9 18.48 -15.75 -8.87
N GLY A 10 17.44 -16.42 -8.38
CA GLY A 10 17.18 -16.59 -6.95
C GLY A 10 16.61 -15.37 -6.21
N LYS A 11 16.54 -14.19 -6.85
CA LYS A 11 16.03 -12.96 -6.25
C LYS A 11 14.62 -12.65 -6.75
N GLU A 12 13.78 -12.09 -5.89
CA GLU A 12 12.42 -11.68 -6.23
C GLU A 12 12.35 -10.19 -6.60
N TYR A 13 11.55 -9.87 -7.60
CA TYR A 13 11.37 -8.53 -8.15
C TYR A 13 9.90 -8.26 -8.44
N ALA A 14 9.45 -7.04 -8.14
CA ALA A 14 8.08 -6.61 -8.37
C ALA A 14 7.96 -5.75 -9.61
N TYR A 15 6.89 -5.98 -10.37
CA TYR A 15 6.56 -5.26 -11.59
C TYR A 15 5.09 -4.85 -11.54
N LEU A 16 4.80 -3.65 -11.99
CA LEU A 16 3.45 -3.20 -12.27
C LEU A 16 3.05 -3.70 -13.65
N VAL A 17 1.96 -4.45 -13.72
CA VAL A 17 1.46 -5.07 -14.95
C VAL A 17 0.00 -4.69 -15.21
N GLU A 18 -0.39 -4.73 -16.48
CA GLU A 18 -1.76 -4.59 -16.91
C GLU A 18 -2.16 -5.78 -17.79
N ASN A 19 -3.44 -6.11 -17.79
CA ASN A 19 -4.02 -7.04 -18.76
C ASN A 19 -4.48 -6.26 -20.00
N LYS A 20 -4.31 -6.87 -21.17
CA LYS A 20 -4.77 -6.36 -22.47
C LYS A 20 -5.31 -7.50 -23.30
N TYR A 21 -6.45 -7.29 -23.95
CA TYR A 21 -6.94 -8.21 -24.96
C TYR A 21 -6.21 -7.97 -26.27
N VAL A 22 -5.65 -9.02 -26.85
CA VAL A 22 -4.97 -9.01 -28.16
C VAL A 22 -5.37 -10.30 -28.86
N ASP A 23 -6.03 -10.18 -30.01
CA ASP A 23 -6.52 -11.30 -30.81
C ASP A 23 -7.40 -12.28 -30.00
N GLY A 24 -8.33 -11.74 -29.21
CA GLY A 24 -9.22 -12.52 -28.34
C GLY A 24 -8.54 -13.16 -27.12
N LYS A 25 -7.23 -12.97 -26.93
CA LYS A 25 -6.46 -13.53 -25.81
C LYS A 25 -6.04 -12.45 -24.82
N VAL A 26 -6.10 -12.74 -23.53
CA VAL A 26 -5.58 -11.86 -22.49
C VAL A 26 -4.06 -11.98 -22.44
N LYS A 27 -3.36 -10.90 -22.81
CA LYS A 27 -1.90 -10.74 -22.69
C LYS A 27 -1.59 -9.78 -21.54
N GLN A 28 -0.45 -10.00 -20.87
CA GLN A 28 0.04 -9.10 -19.82
C GLN A 28 1.12 -8.17 -20.37
N LYS A 29 0.94 -6.86 -20.17
CA LYS A 29 1.96 -5.85 -20.48
C LYS A 29 2.62 -5.35 -19.20
N VAL A 30 3.95 -5.46 -19.13
CA VAL A 30 4.73 -4.84 -18.05
C VAL A 30 4.74 -3.33 -18.26
N ARG A 31 4.29 -2.59 -17.25
CA ARG A 31 4.25 -1.13 -17.28
C ARG A 31 5.43 -0.49 -16.55
N LYS A 32 5.86 -1.08 -15.43
CA LYS A 32 6.91 -0.48 -14.60
C LYS A 32 7.64 -1.53 -13.75
N TYR A 33 8.95 -1.39 -13.65
CA TYR A 33 9.73 -2.07 -12.60
C TYR A 33 9.56 -1.33 -11.27
N LEU A 34 9.16 -2.04 -10.21
CA LEU A 34 8.87 -1.46 -8.91
C LEU A 34 10.01 -1.63 -7.90
N GLY A 35 10.83 -2.67 -8.03
CA GLY A 35 11.98 -2.87 -7.16
C GLY A 35 12.27 -4.34 -6.85
N ARG A 36 13.36 -4.58 -6.14
CA ARG A 36 13.64 -5.89 -5.51
C ARG A 36 12.67 -6.10 -4.34
N VAL A 37 12.10 -7.29 -4.23
CA VAL A 37 11.18 -7.65 -3.14
C VAL A 37 11.97 -8.15 -1.94
N PHE A 38 11.62 -7.64 -0.77
CA PHE A 38 12.08 -8.09 0.53
C PHE A 38 10.91 -8.60 1.35
N LYS A 39 11.17 -9.60 2.18
CA LYS A 39 10.20 -10.17 3.12
C LYS A 39 10.78 -10.06 4.51
N PHE A 40 9.94 -9.67 5.45
CA PHE A 40 10.29 -9.55 6.86
C PHE A 40 9.19 -10.21 7.65
N ASP A 41 9.53 -11.21 8.47
CA ASP A 41 8.54 -11.90 9.27
C ASP A 41 7.95 -10.97 10.33
N ARG A 42 6.67 -11.18 10.63
CA ARG A 42 5.91 -10.41 11.60
C ARG A 42 6.10 -11.05 12.97
N SER A 43 6.51 -10.27 13.98
CA SER A 43 6.88 -10.77 15.31
C SER A 43 5.70 -11.01 16.26
N GLY A 44 4.45 -10.90 15.79
CA GLY A 44 3.25 -11.18 16.57
C GLY A 44 1.96 -10.65 15.95
N ASP A 45 0.83 -11.07 16.50
CA ASP A 45 -0.50 -10.57 16.19
C ASP A 45 -0.92 -9.56 17.25
N PHE A 46 -0.61 -8.28 17.04
CA PHE A 46 -1.24 -7.23 17.83
C PHE A 46 -2.56 -6.84 17.18
N PRO A 47 -3.70 -6.88 17.90
CA PRO A 47 -4.88 -6.14 17.49
C PRO A 47 -4.52 -4.66 17.65
N VAL A 48 -4.17 -4.03 16.54
CA VAL A 48 -3.94 -2.59 16.54
C VAL A 48 -5.30 -1.93 16.59
N THR A 49 -5.81 -1.64 17.79
CA THR A 49 -6.88 -0.66 17.93
C THR A 49 -6.34 0.64 17.38
N THR A 50 -6.83 1.05 16.20
CA THR A 50 -6.39 2.29 15.57
C THR A 50 -7.40 3.37 15.95
N VAL A 51 -6.90 4.40 16.61
CA VAL A 51 -7.67 5.62 16.80
C VAL A 51 -7.54 6.44 15.52
N PHE A 52 -8.68 6.88 14.97
CA PHE A 52 -8.78 7.65 13.72
C PHE A 52 -9.04 9.13 14.02
N ASP A 53 -8.22 9.70 14.90
CA ASP A 53 -8.31 11.08 15.39
C ASP A 53 -7.54 12.09 14.51
N LYS A 54 -6.52 11.63 13.79
CA LYS A 54 -5.65 12.45 12.93
C LYS A 54 -6.21 12.64 11.52
N GLY A 55 -5.53 13.47 10.72
CA GLY A 55 -5.78 13.57 9.29
C GLY A 55 -5.49 12.26 8.54
N ARG A 56 -6.17 12.04 7.42
CA ARG A 56 -6.12 10.81 6.61
C ARG A 56 -4.70 10.32 6.31
N ILE A 57 -3.81 11.22 5.87
CA ILE A 57 -2.43 10.87 5.52
C ILE A 57 -1.65 10.42 6.76
N ASP A 58 -1.80 11.12 7.88
CA ASP A 58 -1.10 10.77 9.13
C ASP A 58 -1.60 9.45 9.70
N THR A 59 -2.90 9.18 9.61
CA THR A 59 -3.47 7.86 9.93
C THR A 59 -2.87 6.75 9.07
N ILE A 60 -2.76 6.96 7.74
CA ILE A 60 -2.12 5.97 6.86
C ILE A 60 -0.65 5.75 7.25
N LYS A 61 0.08 6.83 7.58
CA LYS A 61 1.46 6.73 8.05
C LYS A 61 1.53 5.93 9.35
N ASP A 62 0.64 6.17 10.30
CA ASP A 62 0.62 5.45 11.58
C ASP A 62 0.32 3.97 11.39
N LEU A 63 -0.65 3.62 10.52
CA LEU A 63 -0.93 2.22 10.15
C LEU A 63 0.31 1.53 9.57
N LEU A 64 1.00 2.19 8.62
CA LEU A 64 2.22 1.65 8.02
C LEU A 64 3.37 1.54 9.02
N LYS A 65 3.57 2.55 9.88
CA LYS A 65 4.58 2.53 10.94
C LYS A 65 4.38 1.33 11.85
N LYS A 66 3.14 1.11 12.33
CA LYS A 66 2.81 -0.02 13.20
C LYS A 66 3.10 -1.35 12.52
N GLU A 67 2.66 -1.54 11.28
CA GLU A 67 2.93 -2.78 10.52
C GLU A 67 4.43 -3.03 10.31
N LEU A 68 5.21 -1.98 10.03
CA LEU A 68 6.66 -2.09 9.86
C LEU A 68 7.40 -2.33 11.19
N ILE A 69 6.96 -1.71 12.29
CA ILE A 69 7.49 -1.98 13.64
C ILE A 69 7.29 -3.45 14.01
N LEU A 70 6.11 -4.02 13.74
CA LEU A 70 5.84 -5.46 13.94
C LEU A 70 6.73 -6.36 13.08
N ARG A 71 7.42 -5.79 12.08
CA ARG A 71 8.40 -6.47 11.24
C ARG A 71 9.82 -5.99 11.55
N GLY A 72 10.07 -5.49 12.76
CA GLY A 72 11.39 -5.16 13.27
C GLY A 72 12.03 -3.91 12.64
N PHE A 73 11.27 -3.04 11.99
CA PHE A 73 11.80 -1.75 11.52
C PHE A 73 11.99 -0.78 12.68
N LYS A 74 13.12 -0.07 12.68
CA LYS A 74 13.39 1.02 13.62
C LYS A 74 12.85 2.33 13.05
N VAL A 75 12.14 3.10 13.86
CA VAL A 75 11.50 4.35 13.45
C VAL A 75 12.34 5.55 13.86
N LYS A 76 12.54 6.48 12.93
CA LYS A 76 13.13 7.81 13.14
C LYS A 76 12.23 8.84 12.44
N GLY A 77 11.21 9.33 13.13
CA GLY A 77 10.20 10.22 12.56
C GLY A 77 9.36 9.54 11.48
N ASP A 78 9.49 9.99 10.23
CA ASP A 78 8.82 9.43 9.04
C ASP A 78 9.70 8.45 8.25
N VAL A 79 10.92 8.18 8.73
CA VAL A 79 11.84 7.23 8.10
C VAL A 79 11.93 5.98 8.94
N LEU A 80 11.77 4.81 8.30
CA LEU A 80 11.88 3.50 8.92
C LEU A 80 12.96 2.69 8.24
N GLU A 81 13.79 1.99 9.01
CA GLU A 81 14.93 1.24 8.47
C GLU A 81 15.08 -0.15 9.10
N ARG A 82 15.40 -1.13 8.24
CA ARG A 82 15.83 -2.48 8.61
C ARG A 82 16.72 -3.06 7.51
N GLU A 83 17.88 -3.63 7.87
CA GLU A 83 18.73 -4.40 6.94
C GLU A 83 19.07 -3.68 5.61
N ASN A 84 19.33 -2.37 5.65
CA ASN A 84 19.55 -1.47 4.50
C ASN A 84 18.32 -1.21 3.62
N VAL A 85 17.13 -1.68 4.03
CA VAL A 85 15.85 -1.27 3.46
C VAL A 85 15.36 -0.05 4.24
N VAL A 86 15.13 1.04 3.52
CA VAL A 86 14.65 2.32 4.03
C VAL A 86 13.28 2.60 3.45
N VAL A 87 12.31 2.88 4.31
CA VAL A 87 10.98 3.37 3.96
C VAL A 87 10.90 4.83 4.39
N ASP A 88 10.69 5.73 3.44
CA ASP A 88 10.41 7.14 3.73
C ASP A 88 8.91 7.36 3.51
N LEU A 89 8.22 7.80 4.57
CA LEU A 89 6.79 8.11 4.52
C LEU A 89 6.52 9.60 4.23
N LYS A 90 7.53 10.46 4.37
CA LYS A 90 7.44 11.86 3.95
C LYS A 90 7.62 11.97 2.43
N LYS A 91 8.61 11.25 1.89
CA LYS A 91 8.81 11.04 0.45
C LYS A 91 8.36 9.62 0.11
N PRO A 92 7.23 9.39 -0.55
CA PRO A 92 6.61 8.06 -0.70
C PRO A 92 7.49 7.09 -1.53
N GLU A 93 8.48 6.51 -0.86
CA GLU A 93 9.58 5.74 -1.45
C GLU A 93 10.03 4.61 -0.53
N VAL A 94 10.51 3.53 -1.16
CA VAL A 94 11.10 2.37 -0.49
C VAL A 94 12.37 2.02 -1.25
N LEU A 95 13.50 2.03 -0.55
CA LEU A 95 14.83 1.89 -1.12
C LEU A 95 15.60 0.77 -0.43
N PHE A 96 16.39 0.03 -1.20
CA PHE A 96 17.43 -0.86 -0.68
C PHE A 96 18.76 -0.39 -1.25
N LYS A 97 19.68 0.04 -0.36
CA LYS A 97 20.97 0.60 -0.76
C LYS A 97 20.84 1.67 -1.87
N GLY A 98 19.88 2.59 -1.70
CA GLY A 98 19.58 3.68 -2.63
C GLY A 98 18.84 3.29 -3.91
N ARG A 99 18.50 2.01 -4.12
CA ARG A 99 17.75 1.55 -5.31
C ARG A 99 16.31 1.19 -4.96
N LYS A 100 15.39 1.33 -5.92
CA LYS A 100 13.98 0.97 -5.73
C LYS A 100 13.81 -0.44 -5.16
N ALA A 101 13.03 -0.53 -4.09
CA ALA A 101 12.69 -1.77 -3.42
C ALA A 101 11.18 -1.84 -3.17
N CYS A 102 10.74 -3.06 -2.88
CA CYS A 102 9.38 -3.39 -2.47
C CYS A 102 9.48 -4.25 -1.22
N ILE A 103 8.59 -4.05 -0.27
CA ILE A 103 8.41 -4.94 0.87
C ILE A 103 7.11 -5.70 0.64
N GLU A 104 7.15 -7.02 0.69
CA GLU A 104 5.94 -7.86 0.71
C GLU A 104 5.34 -7.75 2.11
N LEU A 105 4.11 -7.23 2.19
CA LEU A 105 3.37 -7.02 3.43
C LEU A 105 2.00 -7.67 3.30
N ASN A 106 1.69 -8.65 4.15
CA ASN A 106 0.42 -9.37 4.10
C ASN A 106 0.12 -9.87 2.67
N GLU A 107 -0.95 -9.39 2.04
CA GLU A 107 -1.36 -9.74 0.67
C GLU A 107 -0.88 -8.71 -0.38
N GLY A 108 -0.16 -7.67 0.04
CA GLY A 108 0.24 -6.54 -0.78
C GLY A 108 1.74 -6.30 -0.86
N PHE A 109 2.10 -5.17 -1.48
CA PHE A 109 3.47 -4.72 -1.64
C PHE A 109 3.61 -3.24 -1.26
N LEU A 110 4.39 -2.96 -0.23
CA LEU A 110 4.78 -1.59 0.10
C LEU A 110 5.95 -1.15 -0.79
N CYS A 111 5.70 -0.15 -1.61
CA CYS A 111 6.71 0.48 -2.46
C CYS A 111 6.29 1.89 -2.81
N GLY A 112 7.16 2.65 -3.49
CA GLY A 112 6.81 4.02 -3.86
C GLY A 112 5.55 4.13 -4.73
N TYR A 113 5.20 3.10 -5.52
CA TYR A 113 3.95 3.11 -6.29
C TYR A 113 2.72 3.03 -5.39
N THR A 114 2.68 2.10 -4.44
CA THR A 114 1.53 1.90 -3.55
C THR A 114 1.40 3.02 -2.52
N LEU A 115 2.53 3.56 -2.01
CA LEU A 115 2.54 4.75 -1.15
C LEU A 115 1.93 5.98 -1.87
N ARG A 116 2.36 6.25 -3.10
CA ARG A 116 1.79 7.36 -3.89
C ARG A 116 0.32 7.15 -4.20
N LYS A 117 -0.09 5.91 -4.48
CA LYS A 117 -1.51 5.58 -4.70
C LYS A 117 -2.33 5.90 -3.45
N LEU A 118 -1.88 5.43 -2.27
CA LEU A 118 -2.51 5.71 -0.97
C LEU A 118 -2.67 7.21 -0.71
N TYR A 119 -1.60 7.98 -0.84
CA TYR A 119 -1.63 9.41 -0.50
C TYR A 119 -2.52 10.22 -1.44
N ARG A 120 -2.65 9.78 -2.70
CA ARG A 120 -3.47 10.43 -3.72
C ARG A 120 -4.93 9.99 -3.76
N LEU A 121 -5.40 9.11 -2.88
CA LEU A 121 -6.84 8.80 -2.79
C LEU A 121 -7.59 9.90 -2.06
N TRP A 122 -8.03 10.93 -2.77
CA TRP A 122 -8.87 11.97 -2.19
C TRP A 122 -10.35 11.57 -2.27
N ASN A 123 -10.76 11.06 -3.43
CA ASN A 123 -12.10 10.54 -3.70
C ASN A 123 -12.01 9.10 -4.21
N GLY A 124 -12.97 8.27 -3.82
CA GLY A 124 -13.07 6.90 -4.30
C GLY A 124 -14.19 6.16 -3.58
N ASP A 125 -14.86 5.27 -4.29
CA ASP A 125 -15.76 4.31 -3.66
C ASP A 125 -15.01 3.46 -2.62
N GLY A 126 -15.76 2.80 -1.73
CA GLY A 126 -15.19 1.90 -0.72
C GLY A 126 -14.26 0.85 -1.32
N PHE A 127 -14.53 0.41 -2.56
CA PHE A 127 -13.72 -0.56 -3.26
C PHE A 127 -12.32 -0.02 -3.63
N ALA A 128 -12.23 1.20 -4.17
CA ALA A 128 -10.97 1.83 -4.53
C ALA A 128 -10.07 2.06 -3.31
N VAL A 129 -10.68 2.49 -2.19
CA VAL A 129 -9.98 2.68 -0.91
C VAL A 129 -9.48 1.34 -0.36
N ALA A 130 -10.35 0.33 -0.29
CA ALA A 130 -10.00 -1.02 0.18
C ALA A 130 -8.85 -1.62 -0.66
N ASN A 131 -8.97 -1.56 -1.98
CA ASN A 131 -7.96 -2.07 -2.89
C ASN A 131 -6.61 -1.35 -2.73
N ALA A 132 -6.61 -0.05 -2.44
CA ALA A 132 -5.37 0.69 -2.21
C ALA A 132 -4.68 0.30 -0.90
N LEU A 133 -5.44 0.16 0.20
CA LEU A 133 -4.94 -0.32 1.48
C LEU A 133 -4.35 -1.72 1.35
N LEU A 134 -5.12 -2.66 0.77
CA LEU A 134 -4.69 -4.04 0.53
C LEU A 134 -3.47 -4.10 -0.38
N SER A 135 -3.44 -3.33 -1.47
CA SER A 135 -2.29 -3.29 -2.39
C SER A 135 -1.00 -2.83 -1.70
N ALA A 136 -1.09 -1.95 -0.70
CA ALA A 136 0.05 -1.50 0.09
C ALA A 136 0.40 -2.46 1.24
N GLY A 137 -0.42 -3.50 1.45
CA GLY A 137 -0.27 -4.48 2.51
C GLY A 137 -0.81 -4.02 3.87
N ILE A 138 -1.60 -2.94 3.90
CA ILE A 138 -2.32 -2.52 5.11
C ILE A 138 -3.55 -3.42 5.26
N LYS A 139 -3.55 -4.22 6.33
CA LYS A 139 -4.68 -5.08 6.69
C LYS A 139 -5.45 -4.44 7.84
N LEU A 140 -6.70 -4.08 7.59
CA LEU A 140 -7.64 -3.60 8.61
C LEU A 140 -8.67 -4.69 8.90
N SER A 141 -9.20 -4.70 10.12
CA SER A 141 -10.44 -5.42 10.41
C SER A 141 -11.60 -4.79 9.64
N LYS A 142 -12.73 -5.51 9.51
CA LYS A 142 -13.93 -4.94 8.86
C LYS A 142 -14.38 -3.67 9.58
N ASP A 143 -14.42 -3.70 10.91
CA ASP A 143 -14.86 -2.56 11.73
C ASP A 143 -13.90 -1.37 11.63
N ASP A 144 -12.59 -1.62 11.63
CA ASP A 144 -11.60 -0.55 11.46
C ASP A 144 -11.64 0.03 10.05
N PHE A 145 -11.93 -0.78 9.03
CA PHE A 145 -12.12 -0.30 7.67
C PHE A 145 -13.35 0.60 7.56
N VAL A 146 -14.49 0.20 8.14
CA VAL A 146 -15.71 1.02 8.16
C VAL A 146 -15.44 2.36 8.84
N LYS A 147 -14.86 2.34 10.05
CA LYS A 147 -14.49 3.57 10.79
C LYS A 147 -13.53 4.46 10.00
N PHE A 148 -12.52 3.87 9.36
CA PHE A 148 -11.58 4.58 8.51
C PHE A 148 -12.29 5.21 7.31
N PHE A 149 -13.18 4.47 6.64
CA PHE A 149 -13.89 4.94 5.47
C PHE A 149 -14.85 6.07 5.80
N GLU A 150 -15.72 5.89 6.81
CA GLU A 150 -16.67 6.91 7.26
C GLU A 150 -15.97 8.22 7.64
N ARG A 151 -14.86 8.13 8.39
CA ARG A 151 -14.12 9.30 8.87
C ARG A 151 -13.51 10.14 7.76
N TYR A 152 -13.01 9.51 6.69
CA TYR A 152 -12.19 10.20 5.68
C TYR A 152 -12.83 10.28 4.29
N TYR A 153 -13.88 9.51 4.03
CA TYR A 153 -14.54 9.39 2.74
C TYR A 153 -16.07 9.35 2.86
N GLY A 154 -16.64 9.22 4.06
CA GLY A 154 -18.08 9.13 4.31
C GLY A 154 -18.85 10.44 4.24
N GLY A 155 -18.42 11.39 3.40
CA GLY A 155 -19.30 12.48 2.99
C GLY A 155 -20.40 11.91 2.10
N GLU A 156 -21.64 12.35 2.32
CA GLU A 156 -22.83 11.94 1.57
C GLU A 156 -22.53 11.87 0.06
N ALA A 157 -23.04 10.83 -0.59
CA ALA A 157 -23.10 10.77 -2.04
C ALA A 157 -23.83 12.04 -2.52
N ASP A 158 -23.20 12.80 -3.41
CA ASP A 158 -23.86 13.89 -4.12
C ASP A 158 -25.12 13.33 -4.82
N GLU A 159 -26.30 13.57 -4.22
CA GLU A 159 -27.58 13.51 -4.91
C GLU A 159 -27.65 14.66 -5.90
N HIS A 160 -26.94 14.54 -7.03
CA HIS A 160 -27.23 15.31 -8.23
C HIS A 160 -27.30 14.37 -9.43
N GLU A 161 -28.28 13.48 -9.38
CA GLU A 161 -28.85 12.83 -10.56
C GLU A 161 -30.36 13.01 -10.52
N GLN A 162 -30.81 14.06 -11.22
CA GLN A 162 -32.14 14.29 -11.84
C GLN A 162 -32.61 15.73 -11.65
N ALA A 163 -32.34 16.54 -12.68
CA ALA A 163 -33.24 17.61 -13.10
C ALA A 163 -33.37 17.44 -14.62
N ASP A 164 -34.34 16.60 -15.02
CA ASP A 164 -35.05 16.76 -16.29
C ASP A 164 -36.08 17.89 -16.14
#